data_AF-A0A351KV21-F1
#
_entry.id   AF-A0A351KV21-F1
#
_cell.length_a   1.000
_cell.length_b   1.000
_cell.length_c   1.000
_cell.angle_alpha   90.00
_cell.angle_beta   90.00
_cell.angle_gamma   90.00
#
_symmetry.space_group_name_H-M   'P 1'
#
loop_
_entity.id
_entity.type
_entity.pdbx_description
1 polymer ?
#
loop_
_entity_poly.entity_id
_entity_poly.type
_entity_poly.pdbx_seq_one_letter_code
_entity_poly.pdbx_strand_id
1 'polypeptide(L)'
;MVDPLTAIAAVSSAVNLIKKASKAVDDVRSLGPLLGKYFDAKHEATKAVAQAKKKGGSNMGMAIQAELQLMQQKQFEDELKMMFFTTGNADVWENIQIRVAQMNRDDALEAKREKEAAARRKKQIAQMIEATVGAVIIVIALGAMAYMAYLGWGHCTSSKECGF
;
A
#
# COMPACT_ATOMS: atom_id res chain seq x y z
N MET A 1 9.24 -2.08 -8.04
CA MET A 1 8.14 -1.09 -8.06
C MET A 1 8.11 -0.55 -9.48
N VAL A 2 7.05 -0.87 -10.23
CA VAL A 2 6.85 -0.27 -11.55
C VAL A 2 6.52 1.20 -11.33
N ASP A 3 7.19 2.08 -12.07
CA ASP A 3 6.86 3.50 -12.05
C ASP A 3 5.40 3.68 -12.54
N PRO A 4 4.56 4.49 -11.88
CA PRO A 4 3.17 4.60 -12.28
C PRO A 4 2.99 5.08 -13.73
N LEU A 5 3.93 5.84 -14.32
CA LEU A 5 3.87 6.19 -15.75
C LEU A 5 4.01 4.95 -16.62
N THR A 6 4.97 4.08 -16.30
CA THR A 6 5.21 2.85 -17.05
C THR A 6 4.02 1.92 -16.97
N ALA A 7 3.41 1.80 -15.77
CA ALA A 7 2.21 1.00 -15.59
C ALA A 7 1.04 1.54 -16.44
N ILE A 8 0.81 2.85 -16.47
CA ILE A 8 -0.30 3.41 -17.25
C ILE A 8 0.01 3.39 -18.78
N ALA A 9 1.27 3.52 -19.19
CA ALA A 9 1.69 3.35 -20.58
C ALA A 9 1.45 1.92 -21.09
N ALA A 10 1.63 0.91 -20.23
CA ALA A 10 1.30 -0.47 -20.55
C ALA A 10 -0.22 -0.64 -20.76
N VAL A 11 -1.04 -0.02 -19.92
CA VAL A 11 -2.52 -0.06 -20.07
C VAL A 11 -2.96 0.59 -21.38
N SER A 12 -2.44 1.76 -21.71
CA SER A 12 -2.79 2.44 -22.97
C SER A 12 -2.32 1.68 -24.21
N SER A 13 -1.17 0.99 -24.14
CA SER A 13 -0.76 0.03 -25.17
C SER A 13 -1.74 -1.14 -25.31
N ALA A 14 -2.21 -1.72 -24.20
CA ALA A 14 -3.20 -2.79 -24.22
C ALA A 14 -4.55 -2.35 -24.82
N VAL A 15 -5.01 -1.13 -24.51
CA VAL A 15 -6.20 -0.52 -25.13
C VAL A 15 -6.06 -0.46 -26.65
N ASN A 16 -4.92 0.02 -27.15
CA ASN A 16 -4.68 0.11 -28.59
C ASN A 16 -4.64 -1.27 -29.26
N LEU A 17 -4.10 -2.28 -28.59
CA LEU A 17 -4.12 -3.66 -29.08
C LEU A 17 -5.54 -4.21 -29.13
N ILE A 18 -6.36 -4.00 -28.10
CA ILE A 18 -7.76 -4.43 -28.09
C ILE A 18 -8.55 -3.70 -29.18
N LYS A 19 -8.38 -2.39 -29.35
CA LYS A 19 -9.03 -1.61 -30.42
C LYS A 19 -8.64 -2.06 -31.83
N LYS A 20 -7.41 -2.54 -32.01
CA LYS A 20 -6.96 -3.11 -33.30
C LYS A 20 -7.53 -4.51 -33.51
N ALA A 21 -7.51 -5.33 -32.46
CA ALA A 21 -8.04 -6.69 -32.50
C ALA A 21 -9.57 -6.69 -32.70
N SER A 22 -10.31 -5.76 -32.08
CA SER A 22 -11.76 -5.62 -32.23
C SER A 22 -12.19 -5.15 -33.62
N LYS A 23 -11.31 -4.44 -34.34
CA LYS A 23 -11.53 -4.09 -35.76
C LYS A 23 -11.21 -5.24 -36.70
N ALA A 24 -10.37 -6.18 -36.27
CA ALA A 24 -9.95 -7.32 -37.06
C ALA A 24 -10.80 -8.57 -36.81
N VAL A 25 -11.48 -8.64 -35.66
CA VAL A 25 -12.26 -9.79 -35.22
C VAL A 25 -13.59 -9.30 -34.64
N ASP A 26 -14.70 -9.76 -35.24
CA ASP A 26 -16.07 -9.42 -34.80
C ASP A 26 -16.46 -10.09 -33.47
N ASP A 27 -15.75 -11.15 -33.07
CA ASP A 27 -16.09 -11.94 -31.89
C ASP A 27 -15.33 -11.47 -30.63
N VAL A 28 -16.05 -10.78 -29.74
CA VAL A 28 -15.62 -10.34 -28.40
C VAL A 28 -15.08 -11.49 -27.54
N ARG A 29 -15.47 -12.74 -27.78
CA ARG A 29 -14.97 -13.90 -27.02
C ARG A 29 -13.49 -14.14 -27.27
N SER A 30 -13.01 -13.89 -28.49
CA SER A 30 -11.60 -14.00 -28.86
C SER A 30 -10.72 -12.95 -28.18
N LEU A 31 -11.32 -11.84 -27.75
CA LEU A 31 -10.64 -10.76 -27.02
C LEU A 31 -10.50 -11.07 -25.53
N GLY A 32 -11.09 -12.16 -25.02
CA GLY A 32 -11.05 -12.53 -23.60
C GLY A 32 -9.65 -12.48 -22.97
N PRO A 33 -8.60 -13.10 -23.57
CA PRO A 33 -7.24 -13.04 -23.04
C PRO A 33 -6.64 -11.62 -23.06
N LEU A 34 -6.99 -10.78 -24.04
CA LEU A 34 -6.52 -9.40 -24.13
C LEU A 34 -7.22 -8.50 -23.11
N LEU A 35 -8.53 -8.70 -22.92
CA LEU A 35 -9.34 -8.03 -21.92
C LEU A 35 -8.88 -8.37 -20.51
N GLY A 36 -8.59 -9.65 -20.23
CA GLY A 36 -8.01 -10.06 -18.94
C GLY A 36 -6.71 -9.31 -18.64
N LYS A 37 -5.76 -9.32 -19.58
CA LYS A 37 -4.50 -8.56 -19.46
C LYS A 37 -4.72 -7.05 -19.28
N TYR A 38 -5.72 -6.48 -19.94
CA TYR A 38 -6.07 -5.07 -19.77
C TYR A 38 -6.57 -4.77 -18.36
N PHE A 39 -7.51 -5.56 -17.83
CA PHE A 39 -8.05 -5.36 -16.48
C PHE A 39 -7.00 -5.61 -15.39
N ASP A 40 -6.13 -6.60 -15.58
CA ASP A 40 -5.00 -6.86 -14.68
C ASP A 40 -4.00 -5.69 -14.68
N ALA A 41 -3.62 -5.20 -15.87
CA ALA A 41 -2.72 -4.06 -16.00
C ALA A 41 -3.35 -2.78 -15.43
N LYS A 42 -4.66 -2.58 -15.63
CA LYS A 42 -5.41 -1.45 -15.06
C LYS A 42 -5.39 -1.49 -13.54
N HIS A 43 -5.53 -2.67 -12.95
CA HIS A 43 -5.46 -2.88 -11.51
C HIS A 43 -4.08 -2.51 -10.96
N GLU A 44 -3.02 -3.04 -11.57
CA GLU A 44 -1.65 -2.74 -11.16
C GLU A 44 -1.31 -1.25 -11.30
N ALA A 45 -1.72 -0.62 -12.40
CA ALA A 45 -1.54 0.81 -12.63
C ALA A 45 -2.28 1.65 -11.58
N THR A 46 -3.51 1.30 -11.24
CA THR A 46 -4.30 2.00 -10.21
C THR A 46 -3.65 1.87 -8.83
N LYS A 47 -3.13 0.68 -8.49
CA LYS A 47 -2.39 0.43 -7.24
C LYS A 47 -1.10 1.24 -7.19
N ALA A 48 -0.33 1.27 -8.29
CA ALA A 48 0.90 2.05 -8.39
C ALA A 48 0.63 3.56 -8.24
N VAL A 49 -0.40 4.10 -8.88
CA VAL A 49 -0.82 5.51 -8.74
C VAL A 49 -1.26 5.81 -7.31
N ALA A 50 -2.04 4.94 -6.67
CA ALA A 50 -2.48 5.12 -5.30
C ALA A 50 -1.31 5.08 -4.29
N GLN A 51 -0.32 4.21 -4.53
CA GLN A 51 0.91 4.17 -3.73
C GLN A 51 1.77 5.43 -3.94
N ALA A 52 1.88 5.92 -5.18
CA ALA A 52 2.59 7.16 -5.49
C ALA A 52 1.94 8.38 -4.82
N LYS A 53 0.59 8.47 -4.81
CA LYS A 53 -0.14 9.51 -4.06
C LYS A 53 0.17 9.49 -2.56
N LYS A 54 0.33 8.30 -1.95
CA LYS A 54 0.67 8.15 -0.53
C LYS A 54 2.12 8.54 -0.19
N LYS A 55 3.05 8.42 -1.14
CA LYS A 55 4.49 8.68 -0.92
C LYS A 55 4.87 10.16 -0.96
N GLY A 56 3.93 11.07 -1.27
CA GLY A 56 4.08 12.51 -1.02
C GLY A 56 5.24 13.16 -1.76
N GLY A 57 5.04 13.45 -3.05
CA GLY A 57 5.93 14.31 -3.84
C GLY A 57 5.09 15.11 -4.83
N SER A 58 5.27 16.43 -4.86
CA SER A 58 4.57 17.35 -5.76
C SER A 58 4.90 17.05 -7.23
N ASN A 59 4.17 16.10 -7.83
CA ASN A 59 4.15 15.89 -9.27
C ASN A 59 2.71 16.10 -9.75
N MET A 60 2.21 17.34 -9.68
CA MET A 60 0.89 17.69 -10.22
C MET A 60 0.76 17.28 -11.69
N GLY A 61 1.84 17.39 -12.48
CA GLY A 61 1.87 16.87 -13.86
C GLY A 61 1.64 15.36 -13.96
N MET A 62 2.17 14.58 -13.02
CA MET A 62 1.93 13.13 -12.93
C MET A 62 0.48 12.82 -12.54
N ALA A 63 -0.06 13.58 -11.59
CA ALA A 63 -1.46 13.43 -11.17
C ALA A 63 -2.43 13.77 -12.31
N ILE A 64 -2.19 14.86 -13.03
CA ILE A 64 -2.99 15.28 -14.19
C ILE A 64 -2.91 14.24 -15.31
N GLN A 65 -1.71 13.75 -15.64
CA GLN A 65 -1.55 12.70 -16.65
C GLN A 65 -2.30 11.42 -16.25
N ALA A 66 -2.21 11.01 -14.99
CA ALA A 66 -2.94 9.86 -14.47
C ALA A 66 -4.45 10.08 -14.54
N GLU A 67 -4.96 11.26 -14.19
CA GLU A 67 -6.39 11.59 -14.27
C GLU A 67 -6.91 11.60 -15.71
N LEU A 68 -6.14 12.17 -16.64
CA LEU A 68 -6.47 12.14 -18.07
C LEU A 68 -6.50 10.70 -18.61
N GLN A 69 -5.54 9.87 -18.23
CA GLN A 69 -5.49 8.46 -18.63
C GLN A 69 -6.62 7.65 -17.98
N LEU A 70 -6.99 7.93 -16.74
CA LEU A 70 -8.17 7.34 -16.10
C LEU A 70 -9.46 7.72 -16.82
N MET A 71 -9.58 8.96 -17.31
CA MET A 71 -10.69 9.36 -18.16
C MET A 71 -10.70 8.59 -19.49
N GLN A 72 -9.55 8.42 -20.15
CA GLN A 72 -9.45 7.60 -21.36
C GLN A 72 -9.82 6.13 -21.11
N GLN A 73 -9.40 5.56 -19.99
CA GLN A 73 -9.76 4.20 -19.61
C GLN A 73 -11.26 4.05 -19.40
N LYS A 74 -11.92 5.02 -18.74
CA LYS A 74 -13.38 5.01 -18.59
C LYS A 74 -14.10 5.07 -19.93
N GLN A 75 -13.67 5.96 -20.83
CA GLN A 75 -14.25 6.05 -22.17
C GLN A 75 -14.09 4.73 -22.94
N PHE A 76 -12.94 4.07 -22.81
CA PHE A 76 -12.72 2.76 -23.42
C PHE A 76 -13.60 1.66 -22.81
N GLU A 77 -13.80 1.67 -21.49
CA GLU A 77 -14.72 0.73 -20.83
C GLU A 77 -16.17 0.94 -21.25
N ASP A 78 -16.60 2.20 -21.45
CA ASP A 78 -17.93 2.50 -21.97
C ASP A 78 -18.08 2.02 -23.43
N GLU A 79 -17.06 2.23 -24.27
CA GLU A 79 -17.02 1.72 -25.65
C GLU A 79 -17.06 0.18 -25.67
N LEU A 80 -16.28 -0.48 -24.82
CA LEU A 80 -16.29 -1.93 -24.65
C LEU A 80 -17.65 -2.43 -24.17
N LYS A 81 -18.24 -1.78 -23.17
CA LYS A 81 -19.56 -2.13 -22.68
C LYS A 81 -20.57 -2.09 -23.81
N MET A 82 -20.61 -1.00 -24.57
CA MET A 82 -21.52 -0.91 -25.72
C MET A 82 -21.28 -2.06 -26.72
N MET A 83 -20.02 -2.43 -26.99
CA MET A 83 -19.68 -3.55 -27.87
C MET A 83 -20.16 -4.91 -27.33
N PHE A 84 -20.04 -5.17 -26.03
CA PHE A 84 -20.55 -6.40 -25.40
C PHE A 84 -22.08 -6.46 -25.41
N PHE A 85 -22.75 -5.32 -25.27
CA PHE A 85 -24.20 -5.24 -25.28
C PHE A 85 -24.78 -5.38 -26.70
N THR A 86 -24.16 -4.79 -27.72
CA THR A 86 -24.62 -4.92 -29.12
C THR A 86 -24.40 -6.32 -29.68
N THR A 87 -23.40 -7.05 -29.20
CA THR A 87 -23.08 -8.43 -29.61
C THR A 87 -23.83 -9.50 -28.81
N GLY A 88 -24.70 -9.10 -27.87
CA GLY A 88 -25.51 -10.03 -27.07
C GLY A 88 -24.77 -10.75 -25.94
N ASN A 89 -23.53 -10.35 -25.61
CA ASN A 89 -22.68 -10.95 -24.58
C ASN A 89 -22.70 -10.13 -23.27
N ALA A 90 -23.86 -9.62 -22.88
CA ALA A 90 -24.01 -8.78 -21.69
C ALA A 90 -23.69 -9.54 -20.39
N ASP A 91 -23.94 -10.85 -20.36
CA ASP A 91 -23.59 -11.79 -19.30
C ASP A 91 -22.08 -11.92 -19.08
N VAL A 92 -21.30 -11.95 -20.17
CA VAL A 92 -19.83 -11.97 -20.11
C VAL A 92 -19.29 -10.68 -19.50
N TRP A 93 -19.86 -9.54 -19.89
CA TRP A 93 -19.50 -8.25 -19.32
C TRP A 93 -19.78 -8.19 -17.81
N GLU A 94 -20.94 -8.66 -17.38
CA GLU A 94 -21.29 -8.72 -15.95
C GLU A 94 -20.31 -9.61 -15.17
N ASN A 95 -19.95 -10.78 -15.71
CA ASN A 95 -18.96 -11.66 -15.10
C ASN A 95 -17.56 -11.02 -14.98
N ILE A 96 -17.16 -10.21 -15.97
CA ILE A 96 -15.91 -9.43 -15.91
C ILE A 96 -16.00 -8.40 -14.77
N GLN A 97 -17.10 -7.66 -14.68
CA GLN A 97 -17.31 -6.65 -13.63
C GLN A 97 -17.31 -7.27 -12.22
N ILE A 98 -17.93 -8.45 -12.05
CA ILE A 98 -17.89 -9.19 -10.79
C ILE A 98 -16.45 -9.53 -10.40
N ARG A 99 -15.63 -10.00 -11.34
CA ARG A 99 -14.21 -10.30 -11.08
C ARG A 99 -13.40 -9.05 -10.72
N VAL A 100 -13.61 -7.94 -11.44
CA VAL A 100 -12.96 -6.66 -11.10
C VAL A 100 -13.38 -6.18 -9.71
N ALA A 101 -14.66 -6.35 -9.34
CA ALA A 101 -15.15 -6.02 -8.01
C ALA A 101 -14.55 -6.92 -6.92
N GLN A 102 -14.42 -8.22 -7.16
CA GLN A 102 -13.75 -9.16 -6.25
C GLN A 102 -12.28 -8.77 -6.04
N MET A 103 -11.55 -8.54 -7.12
CA MET A 103 -10.15 -8.12 -7.07
C MET A 103 -9.94 -6.83 -6.26
N ASN A 104 -10.81 -5.82 -6.46
CA ASN A 104 -10.76 -4.58 -5.67
C ASN A 104 -11.07 -4.79 -4.18
N ARG A 105 -11.99 -5.71 -3.84
CA ARG A 105 -12.31 -6.06 -2.45
C ARG A 105 -11.12 -6.77 -1.78
N ASP A 106 -10.48 -7.70 -2.48
CA ASP A 106 -9.34 -8.44 -1.97
C ASP A 106 -8.16 -7.50 -1.71
N ASP A 107 -7.86 -6.59 -2.63
CA ASP A 107 -6.84 -5.55 -2.47
C ASP A 107 -7.12 -4.62 -1.27
N ALA A 108 -8.39 -4.24 -1.07
CA ALA A 108 -8.79 -3.43 0.08
C ALA A 108 -8.62 -4.19 1.41
N LEU A 109 -8.87 -5.50 1.40
CA LEU A 109 -8.69 -6.36 2.55
C LEU A 109 -7.20 -6.57 2.86
N GLU A 110 -6.37 -6.82 1.85
CA GLU A 110 -4.91 -6.90 1.99
C GLU A 110 -4.34 -5.60 2.55
N ALA A 111 -4.74 -4.45 1.99
CA ALA A 111 -4.31 -3.14 2.49
C ALA A 111 -4.73 -2.89 3.95
N LYS A 112 -5.87 -3.44 4.40
CA LYS A 112 -6.26 -3.40 5.82
C LYS A 112 -5.37 -4.30 6.68
N ARG A 113 -5.13 -5.54 6.25
CA ARG A 113 -4.25 -6.49 6.97
C ARG A 113 -2.84 -5.94 7.12
N GLU A 114 -2.28 -5.34 6.06
CA GLU A 114 -0.97 -4.71 6.10
C GLU A 114 -0.90 -3.55 7.10
N LYS A 115 -1.93 -2.69 7.13
CA LYS A 115 -2.03 -1.58 8.09
C LYS A 115 -2.13 -2.09 9.53
N GLU A 116 -2.95 -3.11 9.78
CA GLU A 116 -3.09 -3.72 11.10
C GLU A 116 -1.78 -4.38 11.55
N ALA A 117 -1.10 -5.11 10.65
CA ALA A 117 0.20 -5.71 10.93
C ALA A 117 1.26 -4.64 11.22
N ALA A 118 1.30 -3.56 10.45
CA ALA A 118 2.20 -2.42 10.68
C ALA A 118 1.91 -1.74 12.02
N ALA A 119 0.63 -1.56 12.38
CA ALA A 119 0.24 -1.01 13.67
C ALA A 119 0.65 -1.92 14.84
N ARG A 120 0.45 -3.24 14.71
CA ARG A 120 0.90 -4.23 15.72
C ARG A 120 2.41 -4.20 15.90
N ARG A 121 3.20 -4.16 14.81
CA ARG A 121 4.66 -4.05 14.86
C ARG A 121 5.10 -2.77 15.57
N LYS A 122 4.48 -1.63 15.27
CA LYS A 122 4.76 -0.35 15.98
C LYS A 122 4.47 -0.44 17.47
N LYS A 123 3.36 -1.08 17.87
CA LYS A 123 3.04 -1.30 19.29
C LYS A 123 4.07 -2.18 19.99
N GLN A 124 4.51 -3.27 19.35
CA GLN A 124 5.55 -4.15 19.91
C GLN A 124 6.88 -3.41 20.08
N ILE A 125 7.29 -2.63 19.09
CA ILE A 125 8.52 -1.82 19.18
C ILE A 125 8.39 -0.79 20.31
N ALA A 126 7.25 -0.11 20.42
CA ALA A 126 7.02 0.87 21.50
C ALA A 126 7.09 0.21 22.88
N GLN A 127 6.48 -0.96 23.06
CA GLN A 127 6.54 -1.72 24.32
C GLN A 127 7.97 -2.15 24.68
N MET A 128 8.74 -2.63 23.70
CA MET A 128 10.14 -3.02 23.93
C MET A 128 11.00 -1.81 24.30
N ILE A 129 10.80 -0.67 23.64
CA ILE A 129 11.51 0.58 23.95
C ILE A 129 11.15 1.06 25.35
N GLU A 130 9.86 1.10 25.70
CA GLU A 130 9.38 1.53 27.01
C GLU A 130 9.92 0.63 28.14
N ALA A 131 9.86 -0.70 27.95
CA ALA A 131 10.41 -1.65 28.91
C ALA A 131 11.94 -1.51 29.08
N THR A 132 12.66 -1.29 27.98
CA THR A 132 14.13 -1.10 28.01
C THR A 132 14.50 0.20 28.69
N VAL A 133 13.83 1.30 28.38
CA VAL A 133 14.06 2.62 29.00
C VAL A 133 13.74 2.55 30.50
N GLY A 134 12.63 1.91 30.90
CA GLY A 134 12.29 1.71 32.31
C GLY A 134 13.34 0.91 33.07
N ALA A 135 13.84 -0.19 32.49
CA ALA A 135 14.89 -1.00 33.11
C ALA A 135 16.21 -0.22 33.30
N VAL A 136 16.61 0.57 32.31
CA VAL A 136 17.84 1.39 32.39
C VAL A 136 17.73 2.44 33.51
N ILE A 137 16.58 3.11 33.65
CA ILE A 137 16.37 4.11 34.71
C ILE A 137 16.46 3.47 36.10
N ILE A 138 15.89 2.27 36.29
CA ILE A 138 15.95 1.55 37.56
C ILE A 138 17.39 1.17 37.91
N VAL A 139 18.17 0.69 36.94
CA VAL A 139 19.59 0.34 37.16
C VAL A 139 20.41 1.57 37.53
N ILE A 140 20.18 2.72 36.89
CA ILE A 140 20.86 3.98 37.22
C ILE A 140 20.50 4.44 38.64
N ALA A 141 19.22 4.36 39.02
CA ALA A 141 18.78 4.74 40.36
C ALA A 141 19.40 3.85 41.45
N LEU A 142 19.45 2.54 41.23
CA LEU A 142 20.12 1.60 42.14
C LEU A 142 21.64 1.85 42.22
N GLY A 143 22.29 2.12 41.09
CA GLY A 143 23.71 2.47 41.03
C GLY A 143 24.02 3.77 41.77
N ALA A 144 23.17 4.79 41.64
CA ALA A 144 23.29 6.05 42.36
C ALA A 144 23.11 5.86 43.88
N MET A 145 22.12 5.06 44.31
CA MET A 145 21.94 4.73 45.73
C MET A 145 23.12 3.95 46.30
N ALA A 146 23.65 2.97 45.56
CA ALA A 146 24.83 2.22 45.98
C ALA A 146 26.08 3.11 46.07
N TYR A 147 26.26 4.03 45.13
CA TYR A 147 27.36 5.00 45.14
C TYR A 147 27.26 5.98 46.32
N MET A 148 26.06 6.48 46.61
CA MET A 148 25.80 7.34 47.78
C MET A 148 26.04 6.59 49.10
N ALA A 149 25.63 5.32 49.19
CA ALA A 149 25.91 4.48 50.35
C ALA A 149 27.42 4.23 50.53
N TYR A 150 28.17 3.98 49.46
CA TYR A 150 29.62 3.81 49.50
C TYR A 150 30.34 5.09 49.98
N LEU A 151 29.98 6.25 49.43
CA LEU A 151 30.51 7.54 49.87
C LEU A 151 30.13 7.86 51.32
N GLY A 152 28.89 7.57 51.72
CA GLY A 152 28.42 7.74 53.09
C GLY A 152 29.20 6.85 54.08
N TRP A 153 29.48 5.60 53.72
CA TRP A 153 30.28 4.68 54.53
C TRP A 153 31.75 5.14 54.63
N GLY A 154 32.31 5.67 53.53
CA GLY A 154 33.63 6.32 53.50
C GLY A 154 33.71 7.58 54.38
N HIS A 155 32.65 8.39 54.40
CA HIS A 155 32.57 9.55 55.29
C HIS A 155 32.43 9.12 56.76
N CYS A 156 31.60 8.11 57.04
CA CYS A 156 31.38 7.56 58.39
C CYS A 156 32.66 6.94 58.99
N THR A 157 33.51 6.31 58.17
CA THR A 157 34.80 5.76 58.60
C THR A 157 35.89 6.82 58.83
N SER A 158 35.81 7.97 58.15
CA SER A 158 36.79 9.06 58.30
C SER A 158 36.45 10.05 59.43
N SER A 159 35.19 10.19 59.85
CA SER A 159 34.78 11.17 60.88
C SER A 159 34.63 10.60 62.30
N LYS A 160 34.63 9.27 62.50
CA LYS A 160 34.40 8.62 63.82
C LYS A 160 33.15 9.09 64.58
N GLU A 161 32.16 9.65 63.87
CA GLU A 161 30.85 9.98 64.43
C GLU A 161 29.78 9.29 63.59
N CYS A 162 29.57 8.00 63.87
CA CYS A 162 28.35 7.31 63.47
C CYS A 162 27.61 6.98 64.77
N GLY A 163 26.95 8.00 65.32
CA GLY A 163 25.98 7.90 66.41
C GLY A 163 24.58 8.08 65.84
N PHE A 164 23.67 7.26 66.36
CA PHE A 164 22.23 7.16 66.11
C PHE A 164 21.53 8.49 65.75
#